data_AF-A0A832PTE0-F1
#
_entry.id   AF-A0A832PTE0-F1
#
_cell.length_a   1.000
_cell.length_b   1.000
_cell.length_c   1.000
_cell.angle_alpha   90.00
_cell.angle_beta   90.00
_cell.angle_gamma   90.00
#
_symmetry.space_group_name_H-M   'P 1'
#
loop_
_entity.id
_entity.type
_entity.pdbx_description
1 polymer ?
#
loop_
_entity_poly.entity_id
_entity_poly.type
_entity_poly.pdbx_seq_one_letter_code
_entity_poly.pdbx_strand_id
1 'polypeptide(L)'
;MSSLVLQSYKGCPYLIALAILLLSSTAASKPLAPEGTFVRISIEGGVSPFSKISYDLTVRGPIIVATIVKESLCYKGQQDKLRLIDGVPAQQLIVALSKIKAFDPDILQGAVVGKARDNALPKDQPRYEFWSAWGQEMTRFSVLESQLREAEHLSAIFSAVRSAVVAQTGSLPMRDLFHPTEKLGYLTMTATESATATIDGWDSFKLPVDGLEVVEGYHKIVVVGESGVTREFNIRIVAGGSNQIHVLLDERE
;
A
#
# COMPACT_ATOMS: atom_id res chain seq x y z
N MET A 1 -56.21 -15.74 -41.80
CA MET A 1 -56.26 -17.13 -41.31
C MET A 1 -55.02 -17.86 -41.80
N SER A 2 -54.64 -18.94 -41.12
CA SER A 2 -53.36 -19.64 -41.25
C SER A 2 -53.04 -20.20 -42.64
N SER A 3 -51.74 -20.21 -43.00
CA SER A 3 -51.11 -21.39 -43.61
C SER A 3 -49.59 -21.33 -43.47
N LEU A 4 -48.98 -22.40 -42.97
CA LEU A 4 -47.54 -22.64 -43.06
C LEU A 4 -47.24 -23.33 -44.40
N VAL A 5 -46.19 -22.89 -45.09
CA VAL A 5 -45.48 -23.74 -46.07
C VAL A 5 -44.00 -23.68 -45.78
N LEU A 6 -43.50 -24.73 -45.13
CA LEU A 6 -42.07 -24.99 -44.95
C LEU A 6 -41.55 -25.64 -46.23
N GLN A 7 -40.96 -24.85 -47.14
CA GLN A 7 -40.30 -25.39 -48.33
C GLN A 7 -38.80 -25.54 -48.08
N SER A 8 -38.34 -26.80 -48.13
CA SER A 8 -36.95 -27.18 -47.92
C SER A 8 -36.08 -26.72 -49.09
N TYR A 9 -35.23 -25.71 -48.87
CA TYR A 9 -34.14 -25.37 -49.78
C TYR A 9 -32.83 -25.95 -49.27
N LYS A 10 -32.37 -27.01 -49.94
CA LYS A 10 -31.01 -27.51 -49.80
C LYS A 10 -30.02 -26.48 -50.37
N GLY A 11 -29.00 -26.15 -49.58
CA GLY A 11 -27.75 -25.58 -50.10
C GLY A 11 -27.54 -24.08 -49.85
N CYS A 12 -27.14 -23.72 -48.62
CA CYS A 12 -26.08 -22.72 -48.42
C CYS A 12 -25.50 -22.82 -46.99
N PRO A 13 -24.28 -23.35 -46.78
CA PRO A 13 -23.66 -23.41 -45.44
C PRO A 13 -23.13 -22.05 -44.94
N TYR A 14 -23.18 -21.00 -45.75
CA TYR A 14 -22.51 -19.72 -45.48
C TYR A 14 -23.23 -18.79 -44.48
N LEU A 15 -24.51 -19.03 -44.16
CA LEU A 15 -25.29 -18.10 -43.32
C LEU A 15 -25.27 -18.38 -41.81
N ILE A 16 -24.75 -19.53 -41.37
CA ILE A 16 -24.58 -19.83 -39.93
C ILE A 16 -23.21 -19.37 -39.42
N ALA A 17 -22.20 -19.28 -40.31
CA ALA A 17 -20.86 -18.80 -39.95
C ALA A 17 -20.84 -17.34 -39.48
N LEU A 18 -21.76 -16.49 -39.97
CA LEU A 18 -21.76 -15.05 -39.67
C LEU A 18 -22.33 -14.72 -38.26
N ALA A 19 -23.10 -15.61 -37.65
CA ALA A 19 -23.65 -15.41 -36.30
C ALA A 19 -22.69 -15.83 -35.17
N ILE A 20 -21.70 -16.68 -35.47
CA ILE A 20 -20.69 -17.15 -34.49
C ILE A 20 -19.48 -16.20 -34.46
N LEU A 21 -19.26 -15.40 -35.51
CA LEU A 21 -18.13 -14.47 -35.63
C LEU A 21 -18.33 -13.08 -34.99
N LEU A 22 -19.50 -12.81 -34.38
CA LEU A 22 -19.85 -11.49 -33.81
C LEU A 22 -19.90 -11.45 -32.27
N LEU A 23 -19.43 -12.49 -31.57
CA LEU A 23 -19.53 -12.60 -30.10
C LEU A 23 -18.19 -12.77 -29.36
N SER A 24 -17.05 -12.71 -30.05
CA SER A 24 -15.71 -12.93 -29.45
C SER A 24 -14.66 -11.88 -29.89
N SER A 25 -15.04 -10.60 -29.96
CA SER A 25 -14.09 -9.50 -30.14
C SER A 25 -14.25 -8.39 -29.09
N THR A 26 -14.44 -8.78 -27.82
CA THR A 26 -13.72 -8.06 -26.76
C THR A 26 -12.25 -8.27 -27.04
N ALA A 27 -11.61 -7.28 -27.69
CA ALA A 27 -10.18 -7.33 -27.96
C ALA A 27 -9.46 -7.54 -26.63
N ALA A 28 -8.89 -8.74 -26.43
CA ALA A 28 -8.22 -9.09 -25.19
C ALA A 28 -7.04 -8.14 -25.02
N SER A 29 -7.19 -7.15 -24.15
CA SER A 29 -6.16 -6.16 -23.85
C SER A 29 -4.90 -6.91 -23.46
N LYS A 30 -3.82 -6.76 -24.24
CA LYS A 30 -2.57 -7.49 -24.03
C LYS A 30 -2.17 -7.39 -22.55
N PRO A 31 -1.99 -8.53 -21.84
CA PRO A 31 -1.69 -8.49 -20.41
C PRO A 31 -0.40 -7.73 -20.15
N LEU A 32 -0.38 -6.92 -19.08
CA LEU A 32 0.77 -6.06 -18.74
C LEU A 32 2.02 -6.87 -18.39
N ALA A 33 1.80 -7.99 -17.70
CA ALA A 33 2.79 -8.93 -17.22
C ALA A 33 2.14 -10.34 -17.17
N PRO A 34 2.90 -11.42 -16.97
CA PRO A 34 2.34 -12.76 -16.76
C PRO A 34 1.33 -12.80 -15.61
N GLU A 35 0.32 -13.66 -15.71
CA GLU A 35 -0.66 -13.85 -14.63
C GLU A 35 0.03 -14.36 -13.35
N GLY A 36 -0.31 -13.77 -12.20
CA GLY A 36 0.37 -14.05 -10.93
C GLY A 36 1.49 -13.07 -10.59
N THR A 37 1.83 -12.12 -11.46
CA THR A 37 2.85 -11.09 -11.17
C THR A 37 2.43 -10.17 -10.02
N PHE A 38 3.30 -10.02 -9.01
CA PHE A 38 3.17 -9.02 -7.93
C PHE A 38 4.53 -8.69 -7.31
N VAL A 39 4.60 -7.57 -6.61
CA VAL A 39 5.66 -7.29 -5.64
C VAL A 39 5.05 -6.72 -4.37
N ARG A 40 5.36 -7.36 -3.24
CA ARG A 40 5.04 -6.88 -1.90
C ARG A 40 6.33 -6.75 -1.10
N ILE A 41 6.52 -5.58 -0.50
CA ILE A 41 7.58 -5.38 0.48
C ILE A 41 6.93 -5.07 1.80
N SER A 42 7.17 -5.94 2.78
CA SER A 42 6.68 -5.77 4.14
C SER A 42 7.81 -5.38 5.07
N ILE A 43 7.51 -4.50 6.02
CA ILE A 43 8.41 -4.19 7.13
C ILE A 43 7.75 -4.75 8.38
N GLU A 44 8.45 -5.66 9.06
CA GLU A 44 8.02 -6.31 10.31
C GLU A 44 9.12 -6.13 11.35
N GLY A 45 8.75 -5.84 12.59
CA GLY A 45 9.79 -5.45 13.54
C GLY A 45 10.44 -4.12 13.12
N GLY A 46 11.32 -3.60 13.98
CA GLY A 46 11.16 -2.18 14.25
C GLY A 46 9.74 -1.98 14.78
N VAL A 47 9.38 -0.77 15.10
CA VAL A 47 8.18 -0.62 15.92
C VAL A 47 7.65 0.76 15.69
N SER A 48 7.20 0.92 14.45
CA SER A 48 6.21 1.92 14.10
C SER A 48 4.99 1.74 15.03
N PRO A 49 4.05 2.70 15.10
CA PRO A 49 2.68 2.38 15.49
C PRO A 49 2.19 1.01 14.94
N PHE A 50 2.56 0.72 13.70
CA PHE A 50 2.26 -0.54 13.05
C PHE A 50 3.33 -1.61 13.35
N SER A 51 2.92 -2.71 13.96
CA SER A 51 3.69 -3.96 14.06
C SER A 51 4.12 -4.53 12.70
N LYS A 52 3.36 -4.19 11.64
CA LYS A 52 3.68 -4.49 10.24
C LYS A 52 3.12 -3.44 9.29
N ILE A 53 3.93 -3.04 8.31
CA ILE A 53 3.50 -2.26 7.15
C ILE A 53 3.76 -3.10 5.89
N SER A 54 2.89 -3.05 4.89
CA SER A 54 3.12 -3.70 3.60
C SER A 54 2.72 -2.80 2.43
N TYR A 55 3.64 -2.58 1.51
CA TYR A 55 3.39 -1.95 0.21
C TYR A 55 3.27 -3.05 -0.84
N ASP A 56 2.16 -3.09 -1.55
CA ASP A 56 1.84 -4.15 -2.52
C ASP A 56 1.43 -3.55 -3.87
N LEU A 57 2.04 -4.06 -4.94
CA LEU A 57 1.64 -3.87 -6.33
C LEU A 57 1.35 -5.23 -6.94
N THR A 58 0.07 -5.51 -7.16
CA THR A 58 -0.41 -6.81 -7.68
C THR A 58 -1.03 -6.63 -9.06
N VAL A 59 -0.58 -7.39 -10.06
CA VAL A 59 -1.09 -7.32 -11.45
C VAL A 59 -2.34 -8.19 -11.61
N ARG A 60 -3.36 -7.63 -12.27
CA ARG A 60 -4.64 -8.27 -12.59
C ARG A 60 -5.03 -7.90 -14.03
N GLY A 61 -4.55 -8.69 -14.99
CA GLY A 61 -4.79 -8.47 -16.42
C GLY A 61 -4.22 -7.12 -16.90
N PRO A 62 -5.07 -6.15 -17.32
CA PRO A 62 -4.64 -4.82 -17.74
C PRO A 62 -4.50 -3.80 -16.59
N ILE A 63 -4.69 -4.21 -15.33
CA ILE A 63 -4.73 -3.32 -14.14
C ILE A 63 -3.64 -3.72 -13.15
N ILE A 64 -3.06 -2.74 -12.44
CA ILE A 64 -2.27 -2.93 -11.23
C ILE A 64 -3.10 -2.47 -10.03
N VAL A 65 -3.18 -3.31 -9.00
CA VAL A 65 -3.78 -2.97 -7.71
C VAL A 65 -2.67 -2.52 -6.78
N ALA A 66 -2.67 -1.24 -6.40
CA ALA A 66 -1.76 -0.67 -5.42
C ALA A 66 -2.43 -0.66 -4.04
N THR A 67 -1.80 -1.28 -3.04
CA THR A 67 -2.36 -1.43 -1.70
C THR A 67 -1.33 -1.11 -0.62
N ILE A 68 -1.78 -0.40 0.43
CA ILE A 68 -1.09 -0.34 1.72
C ILE A 68 -1.90 -1.16 2.73
N VAL A 69 -1.24 -2.11 3.38
CA VAL A 69 -1.79 -2.86 4.52
C VAL A 69 -1.01 -2.48 5.77
N LYS A 70 -1.72 -2.32 6.88
CA LYS A 70 -1.18 -2.06 8.21
C LYS A 70 -1.65 -3.14 9.17
N GLU A 71 -0.78 -3.50 10.10
CA GLU A 71 -1.15 -4.29 11.28
C GLU A 71 -0.61 -3.54 12.50
N SER A 72 -1.49 -3.03 13.36
CA SER A 72 -1.11 -2.51 14.68
C SER A 72 -1.32 -3.58 15.75
N LEU A 73 -1.00 -3.24 17.00
CA LEU A 73 -1.18 -4.15 18.15
C LEU A 73 -2.66 -4.51 18.35
N CYS A 74 -3.55 -3.56 18.09
CA CYS A 74 -5.00 -3.70 18.23
C CYS A 74 -5.70 -4.20 16.97
N TYR A 75 -5.15 -3.93 15.77
CA TYR A 75 -5.79 -4.24 14.48
C TYR A 75 -4.88 -5.05 13.55
N LYS A 76 -5.23 -6.31 13.30
CA LYS A 76 -4.50 -7.20 12.37
C LYS A 76 -5.11 -7.17 10.97
N GLY A 77 -4.26 -7.14 9.95
CA GLY A 77 -4.66 -7.26 8.54
C GLY A 77 -5.53 -6.11 8.01
N GLN A 78 -5.48 -4.91 8.60
CA GLN A 78 -6.30 -3.80 8.16
C GLN A 78 -5.76 -3.25 6.83
N GLN A 79 -6.51 -3.49 5.75
CA GLN A 79 -6.25 -2.86 4.46
C GLN A 79 -6.61 -1.38 4.55
N ASP A 80 -5.59 -0.52 4.63
CA ASP A 80 -5.75 0.91 4.92
C ASP A 80 -6.22 1.66 3.67
N LYS A 81 -5.58 1.38 2.52
CA LYS A 81 -5.85 2.07 1.25
C LYS A 81 -5.62 1.16 0.05
N LEU A 82 -6.50 1.27 -0.95
CA LEU A 82 -6.39 0.61 -2.25
C LEU A 82 -6.64 1.60 -3.40
N ARG A 83 -5.87 1.46 -4.48
CA ARG A 83 -6.10 2.12 -5.76
C ARG A 83 -5.86 1.16 -6.93
N LEU A 84 -6.50 1.47 -8.04
CA LEU A 84 -6.33 0.79 -9.32
C LEU A 84 -5.54 1.72 -10.25
N ILE A 85 -4.57 1.16 -10.96
CA ILE A 85 -3.78 1.84 -12.00
C ILE A 85 -4.01 1.07 -13.30
N ASP A 86 -4.40 1.76 -14.36
CA ASP A 86 -4.64 1.15 -15.68
C ASP A 86 -3.88 1.89 -16.79
N GLY A 87 -4.12 1.48 -18.05
CA GLY A 87 -3.64 2.17 -19.24
C GLY A 87 -2.12 2.36 -19.32
N VAL A 88 -1.71 3.52 -19.82
CA VAL A 88 -0.30 3.89 -20.02
C VAL A 88 0.47 3.99 -18.70
N PRO A 89 -0.05 4.60 -17.61
CA PRO A 89 0.64 4.60 -16.31
C PRO A 89 0.95 3.19 -15.79
N ALA A 90 0.03 2.23 -15.94
CA ALA A 90 0.27 0.85 -15.53
C ALA A 90 1.38 0.19 -16.37
N GLN A 91 1.38 0.38 -17.69
CA GLN A 91 2.44 -0.11 -18.58
C GLN A 91 3.81 0.45 -18.21
N GLN A 92 3.90 1.77 -17.98
CA GLN A 92 5.13 2.45 -17.58
C GLN A 92 5.63 1.93 -16.23
N LEU A 93 4.74 1.70 -15.26
CA LEU A 93 5.10 1.18 -13.94
C LEU A 93 5.65 -0.25 -14.01
N ILE A 94 5.05 -1.15 -14.79
CA ILE A 94 5.61 -2.50 -14.99
C ILE A 94 7.00 -2.41 -15.63
N VAL A 95 7.18 -1.64 -16.70
CA VAL A 95 8.48 -1.51 -17.38
C VAL A 95 9.55 -0.96 -16.43
N ALA A 96 9.22 0.04 -15.61
CA ALA A 96 10.14 0.61 -14.63
C ALA A 96 10.54 -0.40 -13.54
N LEU A 97 9.57 -1.15 -12.99
CA LEU A 97 9.79 -2.15 -11.94
C LEU A 97 10.53 -3.39 -12.46
N SER A 98 10.20 -3.89 -13.66
CA SER A 98 10.94 -4.97 -14.31
C SER A 98 12.39 -4.59 -14.60
N LYS A 99 12.66 -3.32 -15.00
CA LYS A 99 14.03 -2.84 -15.27
C LYS A 99 14.93 -2.91 -14.03
N ILE A 100 14.38 -2.73 -12.84
CA ILE A 100 15.11 -2.84 -11.56
C ILE A 100 14.95 -4.21 -10.88
N LYS A 101 14.45 -5.23 -11.60
CA LYS A 101 14.17 -6.58 -11.07
C LYS A 101 13.23 -6.64 -9.86
N ALA A 102 12.30 -5.69 -9.68
CA ALA A 102 11.41 -5.69 -8.51
C ALA A 102 10.50 -6.93 -8.39
N PHE A 103 10.24 -7.64 -9.51
CA PHE A 103 9.43 -8.86 -9.54
C PHE A 103 10.25 -10.15 -9.34
N ASP A 104 11.56 -10.10 -9.59
CA ASP A 104 12.51 -11.20 -9.37
C ASP A 104 13.86 -10.65 -8.84
N PRO A 105 13.90 -10.18 -7.58
CA PRO A 105 15.07 -9.55 -6.99
C PRO A 105 16.16 -10.58 -6.68
N ASP A 106 17.41 -10.24 -7.01
CA ASP A 106 18.57 -11.04 -6.63
C ASP A 106 18.65 -11.17 -5.10
N ILE A 107 18.77 -12.40 -4.59
CA ILE A 107 18.77 -12.66 -3.14
C ILE A 107 20.14 -12.32 -2.55
N LEU A 108 20.17 -11.35 -1.62
CA LEU A 108 21.40 -10.94 -0.93
C LEU A 108 22.00 -12.10 -0.11
N GLN A 109 23.33 -12.22 -0.12
CA GLN A 109 24.03 -13.17 0.73
C GLN A 109 23.77 -12.87 2.21
N GLY A 110 23.29 -13.88 2.95
CA GLY A 110 22.88 -13.71 4.35
C GLY A 110 21.44 -13.22 4.55
N ALA A 111 20.63 -13.12 3.49
CA ALA A 111 19.18 -13.00 3.60
C ALA A 111 18.55 -14.31 4.10
N VAL A 112 17.44 -14.21 4.85
CA VAL A 112 16.67 -15.36 5.32
C VAL A 112 15.59 -15.69 4.30
N VAL A 113 15.75 -16.80 3.59
CA VAL A 113 14.82 -17.26 2.55
C VAL A 113 13.55 -17.86 3.18
N GLY A 114 12.40 -17.67 2.52
CA GLY A 114 11.11 -18.15 2.99
C GLY A 114 10.25 -17.06 3.64
N LYS A 115 9.31 -17.42 4.51
CA LYS A 115 8.40 -16.45 5.14
C LYS A 115 9.06 -15.86 6.38
N ALA A 116 9.01 -14.53 6.50
CA ALA A 116 9.56 -13.81 7.64
C ALA A 116 8.97 -14.29 8.97
N ARG A 117 7.65 -14.49 9.04
CA ARG A 117 6.94 -15.00 10.24
C ARG A 117 7.41 -16.38 10.73
N ASP A 118 8.01 -17.19 9.86
CA ASP A 118 8.47 -18.55 10.22
C ASP A 118 9.82 -18.47 10.98
N ASN A 119 10.40 -17.26 11.09
CA ASN A 119 11.63 -16.93 11.80
C ASN A 119 11.37 -15.86 12.89
N ALA A 120 12.05 -15.96 14.03
CA ALA A 120 11.93 -14.99 15.12
C ALA A 120 12.21 -13.55 14.64
N LEU A 121 11.41 -12.60 15.13
CA LEU A 121 11.62 -11.18 14.86
C LEU A 121 12.89 -10.68 15.56
N PRO A 122 13.77 -9.93 14.87
CA PRO A 122 14.86 -9.21 15.52
C PRO A 122 14.31 -8.23 16.56
N LYS A 123 15.03 -8.05 17.66
CA LYS A 123 14.59 -7.15 18.77
C LYS A 123 15.10 -5.71 18.61
N ASP A 124 16.10 -5.53 17.77
CA ASP A 124 17.03 -4.41 17.72
C ASP A 124 16.93 -3.60 16.42
N GLN A 125 16.40 -4.18 15.35
CA GLN A 125 16.25 -3.52 14.04
C GLN A 125 15.06 -4.05 13.24
N PRO A 126 14.51 -3.25 12.30
CA PRO A 126 13.48 -3.70 11.37
C PRO A 126 13.94 -4.83 10.44
N ARG A 127 12.98 -5.69 10.08
CA ARG A 127 13.14 -6.75 9.08
C ARG A 127 12.27 -6.44 7.86
N TYR A 128 12.90 -6.38 6.69
CA TYR A 128 12.25 -6.15 5.41
C TYR A 128 12.05 -7.48 4.71
N GLU A 129 10.80 -7.91 4.55
CA GLU A 129 10.42 -9.07 3.73
C GLU A 129 10.15 -8.61 2.30
N PHE A 130 10.94 -9.14 1.36
CA PHE A 130 10.69 -9.04 -0.07
C PHE A 130 9.91 -10.28 -0.49
N TRP A 131 8.71 -10.10 -1.03
CA TRP A 131 7.89 -11.18 -1.58
C TRP A 131 7.36 -10.76 -2.94
N SER A 132 7.83 -11.40 -3.99
CA SER A 132 7.47 -11.07 -5.37
C SER A 132 7.20 -12.31 -6.20
N ALA A 133 6.59 -12.11 -7.36
CA ALA A 133 6.53 -13.10 -8.41
C ALA A 133 6.52 -12.45 -9.78
N TRP A 134 7.10 -13.15 -10.76
CA TRP A 134 6.92 -12.88 -12.18
C TRP A 134 6.25 -14.11 -12.81
N GLY A 135 4.93 -14.04 -12.99
CA GLY A 135 4.14 -15.22 -13.33
C GLY A 135 4.02 -16.21 -12.18
N GLN A 136 4.51 -17.44 -12.37
CA GLN A 136 4.50 -18.51 -11.35
C GLN A 136 5.81 -18.59 -10.56
N GLU A 137 6.89 -17.96 -11.02
CA GLU A 137 8.17 -17.92 -10.32
C GLU A 137 8.06 -16.95 -9.15
N MET A 138 8.25 -17.45 -7.93
CA MET A 138 8.02 -16.70 -6.69
C MET A 138 9.31 -16.60 -5.88
N THR A 139 9.76 -15.37 -5.65
CA THR A 139 10.94 -15.05 -4.84
C THR A 139 10.47 -14.51 -3.49
N ARG A 140 10.97 -15.09 -2.39
CA ARG A 140 10.65 -14.64 -1.03
C ARG A 140 11.82 -14.78 -0.08
N PHE A 141 12.25 -13.67 0.49
CA PHE A 141 13.29 -13.61 1.52
C PHE A 141 13.09 -12.40 2.42
N SER A 142 13.88 -12.33 3.49
CA SER A 142 13.95 -11.15 4.34
C SER A 142 15.38 -10.75 4.68
N VAL A 143 15.60 -9.45 4.81
CA VAL A 143 16.86 -8.82 5.21
C VAL A 143 16.63 -7.87 6.38
N LEU A 144 17.68 -7.61 7.15
CA LEU A 144 17.69 -6.64 8.24
C LEU A 144 17.93 -5.23 7.68
N GLU A 145 17.55 -4.18 8.42
CA GLU A 145 17.73 -2.79 7.95
C GLU A 145 19.20 -2.46 7.62
N SER A 146 20.14 -2.96 8.43
CA SER A 146 21.58 -2.85 8.18
C SER A 146 21.98 -3.42 6.81
N GLN A 147 21.57 -4.65 6.51
CA GLN A 147 21.80 -5.31 5.22
C GLN A 147 21.13 -4.57 4.06
N LEU A 148 19.92 -4.03 4.26
CA LEU A 148 19.21 -3.26 3.23
C LEU A 148 19.94 -1.96 2.87
N ARG A 149 20.50 -1.26 3.87
CA ARG A 149 21.28 -0.02 3.69
C ARG A 149 22.57 -0.25 2.90
N GLU A 150 23.18 -1.43 3.03
CA GLU A 150 24.38 -1.82 2.26
C GLU A 150 24.04 -2.33 0.85
N ALA A 151 22.84 -2.90 0.66
CA ALA A 151 22.38 -3.43 -0.62
C ALA A 151 21.66 -2.37 -1.47
N GLU A 152 22.43 -1.55 -2.21
CA GLU A 152 21.91 -0.47 -3.08
C GLU A 152 20.72 -0.90 -3.97
N HIS A 153 20.81 -2.09 -4.58
CA HIS A 153 19.76 -2.63 -5.45
C HIS A 153 18.46 -2.93 -4.71
N LEU A 154 18.51 -3.53 -3.51
CA LEU A 154 17.32 -3.78 -2.68
C LEU A 154 16.74 -2.47 -2.13
N SER A 155 17.59 -1.52 -1.75
CA SER A 155 17.18 -0.16 -1.36
C SER A 155 16.47 0.57 -2.50
N ALA A 156 16.96 0.45 -3.74
CA ALA A 156 16.31 1.02 -4.92
C ALA A 156 14.95 0.36 -5.21
N ILE A 157 14.84 -0.96 -5.10
CA ILE A 157 13.58 -1.70 -5.25
C ILE A 157 12.57 -1.28 -4.16
N PHE A 158 12.98 -1.23 -2.90
CA PHE A 158 12.14 -0.77 -1.79
C PHE A 158 11.64 0.67 -2.02
N SER A 159 12.55 1.60 -2.34
CA SER A 159 12.21 2.99 -2.60
C SER A 159 11.23 3.14 -3.78
N ALA A 160 11.46 2.42 -4.88
CA ALA A 160 10.59 2.45 -6.06
C ALA A 160 9.19 1.89 -5.78
N VAL A 161 9.08 0.72 -5.14
CA VAL A 161 7.78 0.10 -4.80
C VAL A 161 7.01 0.96 -3.80
N ARG A 162 7.66 1.42 -2.72
CA ARG A 162 7.05 2.32 -1.73
C ARG A 162 6.55 3.60 -2.38
N SER A 163 7.38 4.25 -3.20
CA SER A 163 7.02 5.49 -3.89
C SER A 163 5.86 5.30 -4.88
N ALA A 164 5.86 4.21 -5.65
CA ALA A 164 4.80 3.90 -6.59
C ALA A 164 3.45 3.63 -5.89
N VAL A 165 3.44 2.93 -4.76
CA VAL A 165 2.22 2.72 -3.97
C VAL A 165 1.75 4.04 -3.33
N VAL A 166 2.66 4.75 -2.63
CA VAL A 166 2.36 6.01 -1.94
C VAL A 166 1.87 7.10 -2.89
N ALA A 167 2.38 7.17 -4.13
CA ALA A 167 1.91 8.12 -5.13
C ALA A 167 0.42 7.93 -5.49
N GLN A 168 -0.12 6.71 -5.36
CA GLN A 168 -1.52 6.40 -5.64
C GLN A 168 -2.40 6.50 -4.38
N THR A 169 -1.95 5.90 -3.27
CA THR A 169 -2.70 5.86 -2.01
C THR A 169 -2.58 7.14 -1.18
N GLY A 170 -1.65 8.02 -1.53
CA GLY A 170 -1.15 9.07 -0.65
C GLY A 170 -0.29 8.50 0.49
N SER A 171 0.42 9.39 1.17
CA SER A 171 1.29 9.07 2.30
C SER A 171 0.57 8.37 3.45
N LEU A 172 1.37 7.69 4.28
CA LEU A 172 0.96 7.31 5.62
C LEU A 172 0.79 8.57 6.50
N PRO A 173 -0.12 8.55 7.49
CA PRO A 173 -0.33 9.66 8.42
C PRO A 173 0.88 9.97 9.30
N MET A 174 1.80 9.01 9.42
CA MET A 174 3.05 9.11 10.17
C MET A 174 4.18 8.48 9.37
N ARG A 175 5.41 8.95 9.57
CA ARG A 175 6.64 8.39 9.02
C ARG A 175 6.83 6.94 9.46
N ASP A 176 7.58 6.20 8.63
CA ASP A 176 8.12 4.88 8.95
C ASP A 176 9.30 5.01 9.95
N LEU A 177 9.04 5.62 11.11
CA LEU A 177 9.97 5.70 12.23
C LEU A 177 9.66 4.62 13.26
N PHE A 178 10.71 3.99 13.78
CA PHE A 178 10.63 2.76 14.56
C PHE A 178 11.02 3.04 16.04
N HIS A 179 10.05 2.90 16.97
CA HIS A 179 10.09 3.19 18.42
C HIS A 179 9.37 2.10 19.28
N PRO A 180 9.96 1.47 20.31
CA PRO A 180 9.40 0.30 20.99
C PRO A 180 7.93 0.35 21.44
N THR A 181 7.26 -0.81 21.48
CA THR A 181 5.82 -0.91 21.80
C THR A 181 5.54 -0.34 23.19
N GLU A 182 6.43 -0.63 24.13
CA GLU A 182 6.47 -0.07 25.48
C GLU A 182 6.78 1.44 25.54
N LYS A 183 6.93 2.09 24.39
CA LYS A 183 7.13 3.54 24.20
C LYS A 183 6.06 4.19 23.32
N LEU A 184 4.97 3.49 22.97
CA LEU A 184 3.86 4.07 22.21
C LEU A 184 2.72 4.46 23.16
N GLY A 185 2.20 5.67 23.00
CA GLY A 185 0.89 6.10 23.52
C GLY A 185 -0.10 6.29 22.39
N TYR A 186 -1.32 6.70 22.72
CA TYR A 186 -2.42 6.87 21.76
C TYR A 186 -2.92 8.33 21.74
N LEU A 187 -3.29 8.82 20.56
CA LEU A 187 -3.81 10.15 20.32
C LEU A 187 -5.12 10.07 19.51
N THR A 188 -6.23 10.45 20.14
CA THR A 188 -7.49 10.73 19.45
C THR A 188 -7.60 12.24 19.31
N MET A 189 -7.78 12.74 18.09
CA MET A 189 -7.85 14.17 17.84
C MET A 189 -8.97 14.54 16.87
N THR A 190 -9.68 15.60 17.20
CA THR A 190 -10.83 16.15 16.46
C THR A 190 -10.69 17.66 16.37
N ALA A 191 -11.45 18.31 15.50
CA ALA A 191 -11.51 19.76 15.37
C ALA A 191 -12.94 20.23 15.09
N THR A 192 -13.21 21.53 15.23
CA THR A 192 -14.53 22.13 14.95
C THR A 192 -14.88 22.16 13.45
N GLU A 193 -13.90 22.01 12.57
CA GLU A 193 -14.08 21.83 11.13
C GLU A 193 -13.15 20.74 10.57
N SER A 194 -13.29 20.43 9.27
CA SER A 194 -12.32 19.63 8.51
C SER A 194 -10.92 20.24 8.65
N ALA A 195 -9.93 19.45 9.06
CA ALA A 195 -8.58 19.95 9.29
C ALA A 195 -7.51 18.91 8.97
N THR A 196 -6.28 19.40 8.75
CA THR A 196 -5.06 18.58 8.68
C THR A 196 -4.16 18.94 9.85
N ALA A 197 -3.84 17.96 10.68
CA ALA A 197 -2.84 18.08 11.73
C ALA A 197 -1.48 17.59 11.23
N THR A 198 -0.40 18.15 11.78
CA THR A 198 0.98 17.73 11.53
C THR A 198 1.74 17.68 12.85
N ILE A 199 2.29 16.51 13.17
CA ILE A 199 3.18 16.30 14.33
C ILE A 199 4.64 16.53 13.90
N ASP A 200 5.37 17.29 14.73
CA ASP A 200 6.79 17.63 14.65
C ASP A 200 7.27 18.21 13.30
N GLY A 201 6.34 18.70 12.48
CA GLY A 201 6.59 19.24 11.15
C GLY A 201 6.67 18.21 10.01
N TRP A 202 6.37 16.93 10.28
CA TRP A 202 6.51 15.84 9.27
C TRP A 202 5.33 14.90 9.18
N ASP A 203 4.68 14.58 10.30
CA ASP A 203 3.70 13.49 10.40
C ASP A 203 2.28 14.05 10.25
N SER A 204 1.80 14.14 9.00
CA SER A 204 0.55 14.83 8.65
C SER A 204 -0.64 13.90 8.42
N PHE A 205 -1.77 14.20 9.07
CA PHE A 205 -3.00 13.42 9.00
C PHE A 205 -4.26 14.29 9.03
N LYS A 206 -5.37 13.78 8.47
CA LYS A 206 -6.67 14.45 8.51
C LYS A 206 -7.36 14.18 9.84
N LEU A 207 -8.11 15.19 10.31
CA LEU A 207 -9.02 15.06 11.45
C LEU A 207 -10.46 14.77 10.96
N PRO A 208 -11.26 14.00 11.71
CA PRO A 208 -10.93 13.34 12.97
C PRO A 208 -10.01 12.13 12.80
N VAL A 209 -9.19 11.84 13.81
CA VAL A 209 -8.43 10.59 13.96
C VAL A 209 -8.72 10.00 15.33
N ASP A 210 -8.79 8.67 15.42
CA ASP A 210 -9.01 7.95 16.67
C ASP A 210 -7.90 6.92 16.89
N GLY A 211 -7.40 6.83 18.12
CA GLY A 211 -6.39 5.85 18.52
C GLY A 211 -5.07 5.92 17.73
N LEU A 212 -4.66 7.10 17.23
CA LEU A 212 -3.39 7.23 16.51
C LEU A 212 -2.23 6.91 17.47
N GLU A 213 -1.52 5.82 17.22
CA GLU A 213 -0.35 5.41 17.99
C GLU A 213 0.81 6.39 17.74
N VAL A 214 1.30 7.07 18.79
CA VAL A 214 2.38 8.07 18.74
C VAL A 214 3.46 7.70 19.75
N VAL A 215 4.72 8.01 19.44
CA VAL A 215 5.87 7.81 20.33
C VAL A 215 5.69 8.59 21.64
N GLU A 216 6.21 8.08 22.77
CA GLU A 216 6.32 8.85 24.01
C GLU A 216 7.27 10.04 23.85
N GLY A 217 6.91 11.18 24.43
CA GLY A 217 7.72 12.39 24.31
C GLY A 217 6.89 13.67 24.32
N TYR A 218 7.59 14.78 24.10
CA TYR A 218 6.97 16.07 23.82
C TYR A 218 6.92 16.27 22.31
N HIS A 219 5.73 16.53 21.79
CA HIS A 219 5.46 16.69 20.38
C HIS A 219 4.83 18.04 20.09
N LYS A 220 5.30 18.71 19.03
CA LYS A 220 4.70 19.93 18.51
C LYS A 220 3.63 19.56 17.50
N ILE A 221 2.41 20.05 17.69
CA ILE A 221 1.29 19.86 16.76
C ILE A 221 0.94 21.19 16.12
N VAL A 222 0.84 21.18 14.79
CA VAL A 222 0.27 22.27 13.99
C VAL A 222 -0.99 21.73 13.32
N VAL A 223 -2.13 22.38 13.52
CA VAL A 223 -3.42 22.02 12.91
C VAL A 223 -3.87 23.16 12.02
N VAL A 224 -4.16 22.84 10.76
CA VAL A 224 -4.65 23.79 9.75
C VAL A 224 -6.06 23.36 9.33
N GLY A 225 -7.03 24.23 9.56
CA GLY A 225 -8.42 24.05 9.14
C GLY A 225 -8.65 24.31 7.66
N GLU A 226 -9.78 23.84 7.13
CA GLU A 226 -10.21 24.12 5.76
C GLU A 226 -10.49 25.62 5.53
N SER A 227 -10.85 26.36 6.60
CA SER A 227 -10.89 27.83 6.62
C SER A 227 -9.52 28.52 6.45
N GLY A 228 -8.42 27.78 6.58
CA GLY A 228 -7.05 28.30 6.65
C GLY A 228 -6.61 28.76 8.06
N VAL A 229 -7.48 28.73 9.06
CA VAL A 229 -7.08 29.01 10.46
C VAL A 229 -6.09 27.95 10.92
N THR A 230 -5.02 28.41 11.58
CA THR A 230 -3.95 27.55 12.09
C THR A 230 -3.86 27.66 13.61
N ARG A 231 -3.78 26.52 14.30
CA ARG A 231 -3.48 26.43 15.74
C ARG A 231 -2.21 25.61 15.95
N GLU A 232 -1.35 26.06 16.85
CA GLU A 232 -0.12 25.37 17.25
C GLU A 232 -0.12 25.14 18.76
N PHE A 233 0.22 23.93 19.19
CA PHE A 233 0.35 23.57 20.60
C PHE A 233 1.32 22.41 20.80
N ASN A 234 1.81 22.24 22.02
CA ASN A 234 2.65 21.10 22.39
C ASN A 234 1.84 20.10 23.21
N ILE A 235 2.06 18.80 22.97
CA ILE A 235 1.46 17.72 23.75
C ILE A 235 2.56 16.86 24.36
N ARG A 236 2.23 16.13 25.42
CA ARG A 236 3.09 15.09 25.98
C ARG A 236 2.41 13.74 25.83
N ILE A 237 2.94 12.91 24.93
CA ILE A 237 2.55 11.51 24.86
C ILE A 237 3.30 10.72 25.93
N VAL A 238 2.60 9.79 26.57
CA VAL A 238 3.15 8.87 27.58
C VAL A 238 2.86 7.46 27.11
N ALA A 239 3.84 6.56 27.22
CA ALA A 239 3.68 5.16 26.85
C ALA A 239 2.45 4.51 27.51
N GLY A 240 1.67 3.78 26.72
CA GLY A 240 0.39 3.17 27.13
C GLY A 240 -0.74 4.15 27.45
N GLY A 241 -0.49 5.46 27.48
CA GLY A 241 -1.48 6.48 27.81
C GLY A 241 -2.28 6.94 26.59
N SER A 242 -3.56 7.28 26.81
CA SER A 242 -4.43 7.85 25.78
C SER A 242 -4.59 9.36 25.98
N ASN A 243 -4.33 10.13 24.93
CA ASN A 243 -4.55 11.57 24.86
C ASN A 243 -5.76 11.85 23.96
N GLN A 244 -6.68 12.69 24.41
CA GLN A 244 -7.86 13.11 23.65
C GLN A 244 -7.85 14.62 23.51
N ILE A 245 -7.93 15.12 22.27
CA ILE A 245 -7.81 16.54 21.97
C ILE A 245 -8.94 16.97 21.01
N HIS A 246 -9.58 18.08 21.33
CA HIS A 246 -10.50 18.77 20.44
C HIS A 246 -9.94 20.17 20.15
N VAL A 247 -9.76 20.51 18.87
CA VAL A 247 -9.11 21.74 18.44
C VAL A 247 -10.16 22.74 17.94
N LEU A 248 -10.26 23.88 18.62
CA LEU A 248 -11.11 25.00 18.23
C LEU A 248 -10.40 25.83 17.16
N LEU A 249 -10.94 25.84 15.94
CA LEU A 249 -10.44 26.59 14.77
C LEU A 249 -11.33 27.80 14.41
N ASP A 250 -12.39 28.00 15.18
CA ASP A 250 -13.47 28.96 15.00
C ASP A 250 -13.33 30.24 15.86
N GLU A 251 -12.51 30.19 16.91
CA GLU A 251 -12.19 31.35 17.73
C GLU A 251 -11.10 32.23 17.09
N ARG A 252 -11.49 33.42 16.63
CA ARG A 252 -10.58 34.54 16.40
C ARG A 252 -10.24 35.18 17.75
N GLU A 253 -8.95 35.37 18.01
CA GLU A 253 -8.44 36.27 19.06
C GLU A 253 -8.64 37.75 18.68
#